data_AF-A0A2D7XFE7-F1
#
_entry.id   AF-A0A2D7XFE7-F1
#
_cell.length_a   1.000
_cell.length_b   1.000
_cell.length_c   1.000
_cell.angle_alpha   90.00
_cell.angle_beta   90.00
_cell.angle_gamma   90.00
#
_symmetry.space_group_name_H-M   'P 1'
#
loop_
_entity.id
_entity.type
_entity.pdbx_description
1 polymer ?
#
loop_
_entity_poly.entity_id
_entity_poly.type
_entity_poly.pdbx_seq_one_letter_code
_entity_poly.pdbx_strand_id
1 'polypeptide(L)'
;MNEALIKHLETQGVENAEELLKGFEPTQEETVSVDALETAIEDLQKAMEQENDEASEKAMSDMSSLEEGLKAMAEQTDRILADNKQSMDAIMRAVAALSDEMKSLRRLPEEMKGMYRAARDEMRDDVEKSLKMPLPPRAVVEAEPVAQEPAISRSDLISKAISFVQAEDATADRRQGLLRAVSLLESGADVDAVAAQYNLK
;
A
#
# COMPACT_ATOMS: atom_id res chain seq x y z
N MET A 1 -88.24 -39.59 9.42
CA MET A 1 -86.80 -39.61 9.73
C MET A 1 -86.48 -39.00 11.09
N ASN A 2 -87.17 -37.95 11.55
CA ASN A 2 -86.82 -37.25 12.80
C ASN A 2 -87.04 -38.03 14.10
N GLU A 3 -88.05 -38.91 14.21
CA GLU A 3 -88.31 -39.65 15.46
C GLU A 3 -87.17 -40.61 15.88
N ALA A 4 -86.51 -41.25 14.91
CA ALA A 4 -85.39 -42.16 15.20
C ALA A 4 -84.15 -41.39 15.70
N LEU A 5 -83.94 -40.18 15.16
CA LEU A 5 -82.84 -39.30 15.55
C LEU A 5 -83.09 -38.68 16.93
N ILE A 6 -84.31 -38.21 17.20
CA ILE A 6 -84.74 -37.69 18.51
C ILE A 6 -84.53 -38.77 19.58
N LYS A 7 -85.00 -39.98 19.33
CA LYS A 7 -84.84 -41.11 20.27
C LYS A 7 -83.38 -41.47 20.51
N HIS A 8 -82.53 -41.38 19.49
CA HIS A 8 -81.10 -41.63 19.65
C HIS A 8 -80.40 -40.56 20.51
N LEU A 9 -80.76 -39.29 20.31
CA LEU A 9 -80.22 -38.16 21.08
C LEU A 9 -80.68 -38.17 22.54
N GLU A 10 -81.95 -38.52 22.80
CA GLU A 10 -82.45 -38.74 24.16
C GLU A 10 -81.73 -39.90 24.86
N THR A 11 -81.44 -40.98 24.12
CA THR A 11 -80.68 -42.12 24.66
C THR A 11 -79.23 -41.74 24.98
N GLN A 12 -78.67 -40.75 24.29
CA GLN A 12 -77.34 -40.19 24.59
C GLN A 12 -77.35 -39.11 25.69
N GLY A 13 -78.50 -38.86 26.34
CA GLY A 13 -78.60 -37.95 27.48
C GLY A 13 -78.80 -36.48 27.11
N VAL A 14 -79.22 -36.19 25.87
CA VAL A 14 -79.59 -34.83 25.45
C VAL A 14 -81.05 -34.59 25.83
N GLU A 15 -81.27 -33.93 26.97
CA GLU A 15 -82.60 -33.48 27.39
C GLU A 15 -83.06 -32.32 26.48
N ASN A 16 -84.33 -32.32 26.05
CA ASN A 16 -84.92 -31.38 25.08
C ASN A 16 -84.43 -31.49 23.62
N ALA A 17 -84.10 -32.70 23.16
CA ALA A 17 -83.73 -32.98 21.76
C ALA A 17 -84.77 -32.51 20.74
N GLU A 18 -86.07 -32.58 21.08
CA GLU A 18 -87.15 -32.04 20.23
C GLU A 18 -87.07 -30.52 20.05
N GLU A 19 -86.65 -29.77 21.07
CA GLU A 19 -86.58 -28.31 21.05
C GLU A 19 -85.35 -27.84 20.27
N LEU A 20 -84.23 -28.57 20.38
CA LEU A 20 -83.01 -28.36 19.59
C LEU A 20 -83.25 -28.59 18.09
N LEU A 21 -84.02 -29.62 17.74
CA LEU A 21 -84.34 -29.94 16.35
C LEU A 21 -85.45 -29.05 15.78
N LYS A 22 -86.25 -28.39 16.62
CA LYS A 22 -87.33 -27.47 16.20
C LYS A 22 -86.81 -26.22 15.49
N GLY A 23 -85.59 -25.80 15.80
CA GLY A 23 -84.89 -24.70 15.10
C GLY A 23 -84.04 -25.16 13.91
N PHE A 24 -83.93 -26.48 13.69
CA PHE A 24 -83.19 -27.05 12.58
C PHE A 24 -84.17 -27.28 11.42
N GLU A 25 -84.63 -26.18 10.81
CA GLU A 25 -85.11 -26.29 9.43
C GLU A 25 -83.90 -26.66 8.57
N PRO A 26 -83.94 -27.74 7.78
CA PRO A 26 -82.89 -28.01 6.80
C PRO A 26 -82.99 -26.92 5.73
N THR A 27 -82.43 -25.75 6.02
CA THR A 27 -82.12 -24.74 5.02
C THR A 27 -81.11 -25.37 4.08
N GLN A 28 -81.59 -25.74 2.88
CA GLN A 28 -80.86 -26.25 1.72
C GLN A 28 -79.57 -26.99 2.08
N GLU A 29 -79.62 -28.32 2.02
CA GLU A 29 -78.47 -29.21 1.95
C GLU A 29 -77.29 -28.55 1.21
N GLU A 30 -76.37 -27.96 1.98
CA GLU A 30 -75.06 -27.52 1.48
C GLU A 30 -74.22 -28.80 1.34
N THR A 31 -74.67 -29.65 0.42
CA THR A 31 -74.01 -30.90 0.07
C THR A 31 -72.86 -30.53 -0.84
N VAL A 32 -71.66 -30.56 -0.28
CA VAL A 32 -70.44 -30.43 -1.08
C VAL A 32 -70.39 -31.66 -1.99
N SER A 33 -70.45 -31.43 -3.31
CA SER A 33 -70.30 -32.49 -4.30
C SER A 33 -68.94 -33.16 -4.11
N VAL A 34 -68.91 -34.50 -4.12
CA VAL A 34 -67.67 -35.28 -4.05
C VAL A 34 -66.76 -34.92 -5.23
N ASP A 35 -67.33 -34.70 -6.41
CA ASP A 35 -66.59 -34.28 -7.61
C ASP A 35 -65.94 -32.90 -7.42
N ALA A 36 -66.62 -31.98 -6.72
CA ALA A 36 -66.07 -30.67 -6.39
C ALA A 36 -64.92 -30.77 -5.37
N LEU A 37 -65.02 -31.72 -4.42
CA LEU A 37 -63.96 -31.99 -3.46
C LEU A 37 -62.74 -32.63 -4.12
N GLU A 38 -62.95 -33.58 -5.04
CA GLU A 38 -61.89 -34.25 -5.80
C GLU A 38 -61.14 -33.24 -6.68
N THR A 39 -61.87 -32.37 -7.39
CA THR A 39 -61.28 -31.28 -8.17
C THR A 39 -60.45 -30.34 -7.30
N ALA A 40 -60.96 -29.95 -6.12
CA ALA A 40 -60.23 -29.07 -5.21
C ALA A 40 -58.95 -29.72 -4.65
N ILE A 41 -58.95 -31.04 -4.43
CA ILE A 41 -57.76 -31.78 -3.98
C ILE A 41 -56.72 -31.87 -5.09
N GLU A 42 -57.13 -32.15 -6.33
CA GLU A 42 -56.22 -32.18 -7.49
C GLU A 42 -55.58 -30.81 -7.75
N ASP A 43 -56.36 -29.74 -7.71
CA ASP A 43 -55.85 -28.37 -7.86
C ASP A 43 -54.85 -28.01 -6.75
N LEU A 44 -55.11 -28.44 -5.52
CA LEU A 44 -54.24 -28.18 -4.37
C LEU A 44 -52.95 -29.01 -4.44
N GLN A 45 -53.03 -30.28 -4.87
CA GLN A 45 -51.85 -31.10 -5.16
C GLN A 45 -50.98 -30.45 -6.23
N LYS A 46 -51.59 -30.00 -7.33
CA LYS A 46 -50.88 -29.36 -8.43
C LYS A 46 -50.22 -28.04 -8.01
N ALA A 47 -50.89 -27.24 -7.19
CA ALA A 47 -50.33 -26.03 -6.63
C ALA A 47 -49.12 -26.31 -5.71
N MET A 48 -49.21 -27.35 -4.86
CA MET A 48 -48.10 -27.76 -4.00
C MET A 48 -46.90 -28.30 -4.79
N GLU A 49 -47.14 -29.06 -5.87
CA GLU A 49 -46.06 -29.55 -6.74
C GLU A 49 -45.34 -28.39 -7.45
N GLN A 50 -46.10 -27.43 -7.98
CA GLN A 50 -45.52 -26.25 -8.62
C GLN A 50 -44.69 -25.40 -7.64
N GLU A 51 -45.20 -25.18 -6.41
CA GLU A 51 -44.45 -24.44 -5.39
C GLU A 51 -43.16 -25.16 -5.00
N ASN A 52 -43.19 -26.49 -4.91
CA ASN A 52 -42.02 -27.29 -4.58
C ASN A 52 -40.98 -27.30 -5.70
N ASP A 53 -41.40 -27.33 -6.97
CA ASP A 53 -40.51 -27.24 -8.12
C ASP A 53 -39.84 -25.85 -8.20
N GLU A 54 -40.60 -24.77 -8.01
CA GLU A 54 -40.07 -23.41 -7.98
C GLU A 54 -39.08 -23.20 -6.81
N ALA A 55 -39.40 -23.74 -5.64
CA ALA A 55 -38.50 -23.70 -4.48
C ALA A 55 -37.20 -24.48 -4.74
N SER A 56 -37.29 -25.62 -5.40
CA SER A 56 -36.14 -26.44 -5.78
C SER A 56 -35.25 -25.74 -6.81
N GLU A 57 -35.83 -25.16 -7.86
CA GLU A 57 -35.08 -24.42 -8.88
C GLU A 57 -34.36 -23.20 -8.27
N LYS A 58 -35.05 -22.47 -7.39
CA LYS A 58 -34.45 -21.34 -6.68
C LYS A 58 -33.31 -21.76 -5.77
N ALA A 59 -33.48 -22.84 -5.01
CA ALA A 59 -32.41 -23.37 -4.16
C ALA A 59 -31.19 -23.81 -4.98
N MET A 60 -31.40 -24.41 -6.15
CA MET A 60 -30.32 -24.83 -7.05
C MET A 60 -29.58 -23.62 -7.66
N SER A 61 -30.32 -22.58 -8.05
CA SER A 61 -29.77 -21.31 -8.53
C SER A 61 -28.94 -20.61 -7.45
N ASP A 62 -29.47 -20.51 -6.22
CA ASP A 62 -28.77 -19.91 -5.08
C ASP A 62 -27.49 -20.68 -4.75
N MET A 63 -27.52 -22.01 -4.79
CA MET A 63 -26.36 -22.87 -4.57
C MET A 63 -25.27 -22.68 -5.64
N SER A 64 -25.66 -22.56 -6.91
CA SER A 64 -24.73 -22.26 -8.00
C SER A 64 -24.07 -20.89 -7.82
N SER A 65 -24.85 -19.88 -7.45
CA SER A 65 -24.32 -18.53 -7.21
C SER A 65 -23.32 -18.50 -6.03
N LEU A 66 -23.61 -19.28 -4.99
CA LEU A 66 -22.74 -19.42 -3.83
C LEU A 66 -21.43 -20.13 -4.21
N GLU A 67 -21.49 -21.20 -5.00
CA GLU A 67 -20.31 -21.92 -5.48
C GLU A 67 -19.41 -21.03 -6.33
N GLU A 68 -19.97 -20.25 -7.25
CA GLU A 68 -19.23 -19.27 -8.04
C GLU A 68 -18.58 -18.20 -7.15
N GLY A 69 -19.32 -17.70 -6.15
CA GLY A 69 -18.78 -16.75 -5.17
C GLY A 69 -17.62 -17.33 -4.35
N LEU A 70 -17.74 -18.56 -3.88
CA LEU A 70 -16.68 -19.28 -3.17
C LEU A 70 -15.44 -19.50 -4.05
N LYS A 71 -15.64 -19.88 -5.31
CA LYS A 71 -14.55 -20.07 -6.26
C LYS A 71 -13.82 -18.75 -6.55
N ALA A 72 -14.55 -17.66 -6.79
CA ALA A 72 -13.96 -16.34 -7.00
C ALA A 72 -13.17 -15.88 -5.77
N MET A 73 -13.69 -16.13 -4.56
CA MET A 73 -13.01 -15.82 -3.32
C MET A 73 -11.72 -16.65 -3.13
N ALA A 74 -11.74 -17.93 -3.47
CA ALA A 74 -10.55 -18.79 -3.44
C ALA A 74 -9.48 -18.29 -4.42
N GLU A 75 -9.85 -18.00 -5.68
CA GLU A 75 -8.93 -17.45 -6.68
C GLU A 75 -8.35 -16.10 -6.25
N GLN A 76 -9.16 -15.24 -5.63
CA GLN A 76 -8.68 -13.97 -5.10
C GLN A 76 -7.70 -14.17 -3.93
N THR A 77 -7.98 -15.12 -3.04
CA THR A 77 -7.10 -15.44 -1.91
C THR A 77 -5.74 -15.96 -2.40
N ASP A 78 -5.73 -16.83 -3.41
CA ASP A 78 -4.49 -17.35 -4.01
C ASP A 78 -3.68 -16.22 -4.66
N ARG A 79 -4.33 -15.27 -5.35
CA ARG A 79 -3.65 -14.09 -5.92
C ARG A 79 -3.03 -13.22 -4.84
N ILE A 80 -3.76 -12.94 -3.75
CA ILE A 80 -3.24 -12.14 -2.64
C ILE A 80 -2.02 -12.84 -2.00
N LEU A 81 -2.08 -14.16 -1.83
CA LEU A 81 -0.97 -14.93 -1.28
C LEU A 81 0.26 -14.88 -2.18
N ALA A 82 0.07 -15.01 -3.50
CA ALA A 82 1.15 -14.93 -4.48
C ALA A 82 1.81 -13.53 -4.50
N ASP A 83 1.00 -12.48 -4.50
CA ASP A 83 1.49 -11.09 -4.49
C ASP A 83 2.23 -10.76 -3.19
N ASN A 84 1.71 -11.21 -2.04
CA ASN A 84 2.37 -11.04 -0.75
C ASN A 84 3.76 -11.73 -0.72
N LYS A 85 3.84 -12.95 -1.23
CA LYS A 85 5.12 -13.68 -1.34
C LYS A 85 6.12 -12.93 -2.23
N GLN A 86 5.68 -12.45 -3.38
CA GLN A 86 6.53 -11.68 -4.28
C GLN A 86 7.02 -10.37 -3.63
N SER A 87 6.14 -9.68 -2.91
CA SER A 87 6.47 -8.47 -2.16
C SER A 87 7.50 -8.75 -1.05
N MET A 88 7.30 -9.81 -0.25
CA MET A 88 8.27 -10.21 0.77
C MET A 88 9.63 -10.58 0.18
N ASP A 89 9.67 -11.31 -0.93
CA ASP A 89 10.92 -11.66 -1.62
C ASP A 89 11.65 -10.40 -2.12
N ALA A 90 10.93 -9.43 -2.68
CA ALA A 90 11.50 -8.16 -3.11
C ALA A 90 12.08 -7.37 -1.93
N ILE A 91 11.36 -7.30 -0.81
CA ILE A 91 11.83 -6.65 0.42
C ILE A 91 13.08 -7.35 0.94
N MET A 92 13.12 -8.69 0.99
CA MET A 92 14.31 -9.42 1.45
C MET A 92 15.53 -9.14 0.58
N ARG A 93 15.36 -9.06 -0.74
CA ARG A 93 16.45 -8.68 -1.65
C ARG A 93 16.92 -7.25 -1.43
N ALA A 94 15.99 -6.31 -1.23
CA ALA A 94 16.33 -4.92 -0.92
C ALA A 94 17.09 -4.80 0.40
N VAL A 95 16.65 -5.52 1.44
CA VAL A 95 17.35 -5.57 2.74
C VAL A 95 18.75 -6.17 2.60
N ALA A 96 18.91 -7.24 1.79
CA ALA A 96 20.21 -7.83 1.53
C ALA A 96 21.16 -6.85 0.81
N ALA A 97 20.68 -6.16 -0.23
CA ALA A 97 21.46 -5.15 -0.96
C ALA A 97 21.89 -3.98 -0.04
N LEU A 98 20.96 -3.46 0.77
CA LEU A 98 21.26 -2.42 1.76
C LEU A 98 22.27 -2.89 2.81
N SER A 99 22.19 -4.15 3.25
CA SER A 99 23.17 -4.73 4.17
C SER A 99 24.57 -4.79 3.54
N ASP A 100 24.66 -5.16 2.27
CA ASP A 100 25.95 -5.22 1.57
C ASP A 100 26.53 -3.84 1.28
N GLU A 101 25.71 -2.84 0.95
CA GLU A 101 26.13 -1.44 0.88
C GLU A 101 26.60 -0.90 2.24
N MET A 102 25.92 -1.24 3.34
CA MET A 102 26.40 -0.85 4.67
C MET A 102 27.73 -1.51 5.02
N LYS A 103 27.94 -2.77 4.63
CA LYS A 103 29.24 -3.45 4.81
C LYS A 103 30.33 -2.79 3.97
N SER A 104 30.05 -2.40 2.72
CA SER A 104 31.03 -1.73 1.86
C SER A 104 31.37 -0.33 2.39
N LEU A 105 30.37 0.43 2.82
CA LEU A 105 30.54 1.72 3.49
C LEU A 105 31.36 1.62 4.78
N ARG A 106 31.27 0.50 5.51
CA ARG A 106 32.11 0.27 6.70
C ARG A 106 33.55 -0.11 6.35
N ARG A 107 33.81 -0.69 5.18
CA ARG A 107 35.16 -1.04 4.71
C ARG A 107 35.93 0.18 4.19
N LEU A 108 35.26 1.10 3.49
CA LEU A 108 35.85 2.35 2.99
C LEU A 108 36.68 3.14 4.01
N PRO A 109 36.22 3.40 5.25
CA PRO A 109 37.00 4.14 6.24
C PRO A 109 38.20 3.34 6.75
N GLU A 110 38.14 2.01 6.80
CA GLU A 110 39.30 1.19 7.20
C GLU A 110 40.37 1.13 6.10
N GLU A 111 39.96 1.03 4.83
CA GLU A 111 40.86 1.09 3.68
C GLU A 111 41.51 2.48 3.54
N MET A 112 40.72 3.54 3.65
CA MET A 112 41.26 4.91 3.67
C MET A 112 42.23 5.11 4.83
N LYS A 113 41.89 4.66 6.04
CA LYS A 113 42.78 4.76 7.20
C LYS A 113 44.09 3.99 7.00
N GLY A 114 44.04 2.84 6.33
CA GLY A 114 45.23 2.10 5.90
C GLY A 114 46.10 2.91 4.92
N MET A 115 45.49 3.48 3.89
CA MET A 115 46.17 4.36 2.93
C MET A 115 46.79 5.60 3.61
N TYR A 116 46.05 6.28 4.48
CA TYR A 116 46.56 7.46 5.19
C TYR A 116 47.75 7.12 6.10
N ARG A 117 47.77 5.93 6.72
CA ARG A 117 48.92 5.46 7.50
C ARG A 117 50.12 5.21 6.60
N ALA A 118 49.94 4.49 5.50
CA ALA A 118 51.02 4.22 4.55
C ALA A 118 51.62 5.52 3.96
N ALA A 119 50.77 6.45 3.52
CA ALA A 119 51.22 7.74 2.99
C ALA A 119 51.96 8.58 4.04
N ARG A 120 51.54 8.50 5.31
CA ARG A 120 52.22 9.18 6.41
C ARG A 120 53.60 8.57 6.68
N ASP A 121 53.72 7.25 6.63
CA ASP A 121 54.99 6.56 6.85
C ASP A 121 55.96 6.86 5.70
N GLU A 122 55.49 6.88 4.46
CA GLU A 122 56.29 7.28 3.30
C GLU A 122 56.79 8.74 3.39
N MET A 123 55.91 9.69 3.75
CA MET A 123 56.32 11.08 3.99
C MET A 123 57.36 11.19 5.10
N ARG A 124 57.23 10.38 6.16
CA ARG A 124 58.21 10.38 7.25
C ARG A 124 59.57 9.88 6.76
N ASP A 125 59.59 8.82 5.96
CA ASP A 125 60.82 8.27 5.39
C ASP A 125 61.50 9.27 4.45
N ASP A 126 60.72 9.99 3.62
CA ASP A 126 61.23 11.04 2.73
C ASP A 126 61.79 12.25 3.50
N VAL A 127 61.13 12.66 4.58
CA VAL A 127 61.61 13.71 5.48
C VAL A 127 62.91 13.27 6.16
N GLU A 128 62.99 12.03 6.65
CA GLU A 128 64.19 11.50 7.26
C GLU A 128 65.35 11.40 6.26
N LYS A 129 65.06 11.01 5.01
CA LYS A 129 66.03 10.94 3.93
C LYS A 129 66.54 12.32 3.53
N SER A 130 65.66 13.30 3.42
CA SER A 130 66.04 14.69 3.08
C SER A 130 66.79 15.40 4.21
N LEU A 131 66.48 15.11 5.48
CA LEU A 131 67.27 15.55 6.64
C LEU A 131 68.70 15.01 6.63
N LYS A 132 68.92 13.81 6.07
CA LYS A 132 70.24 13.17 5.95
C LYS A 132 71.00 13.59 4.70
N MET A 133 70.39 14.33 3.77
CA MET A 133 71.08 14.83 2.58
C MET A 133 71.92 16.08 2.92
N PRO A 134 73.18 16.16 2.45
CA PRO A 134 74.01 17.33 2.68
C PRO A 134 73.41 18.55 1.97
N LEU A 135 73.07 19.58 2.75
CA LEU A 135 72.58 20.85 2.22
C LEU A 135 73.65 21.49 1.33
N PRO A 136 73.39 21.75 0.03
CA PRO A 136 74.30 22.55 -0.78
C PRO A 136 74.35 23.98 -0.21
N PRO A 137 75.50 24.67 -0.31
CA PRO A 137 75.64 26.03 0.21
C PRO A 137 74.62 26.95 -0.46
N ARG A 138 73.75 27.57 0.34
CA ARG A 138 72.78 28.57 -0.14
C ARG A 138 73.54 29.76 -0.71
N ALA A 139 73.46 29.98 -2.02
CA ALA A 139 73.72 31.28 -2.59
C ALA A 139 72.58 32.21 -2.15
N VAL A 140 72.92 33.26 -1.42
CA VAL A 140 71.97 34.31 -1.04
C VAL A 140 71.61 35.07 -2.31
N VAL A 141 70.47 34.74 -2.92
CA VAL A 141 69.85 35.57 -3.95
C VAL A 141 68.71 36.29 -3.26
N GLU A 142 68.85 37.60 -3.09
CA GLU A 142 67.76 38.50 -2.73
C GLU A 142 66.68 38.38 -3.81
N ALA A 143 65.56 37.74 -3.45
CA ALA A 143 64.39 37.67 -4.32
C ALA A 143 63.60 38.98 -4.16
N GLU A 144 63.46 39.72 -5.26
CA GLU A 144 62.54 40.85 -5.36
C GLU A 144 61.10 40.40 -5.06
N PRO A 145 60.30 41.19 -4.33
CA PRO A 145 58.92 40.86 -4.04
C PRO A 145 58.07 40.98 -5.32
N VAL A 146 57.73 39.84 -5.92
CA VAL A 146 56.67 39.79 -6.93
C VAL A 146 55.35 40.07 -6.22
N ALA A 147 54.78 41.24 -6.48
CA ALA A 147 53.43 41.58 -6.05
C ALA A 147 52.44 40.57 -6.68
N GLN A 148 51.92 39.66 -5.87
CA GLN A 148 50.78 38.83 -6.26
C GLN A 148 49.54 39.73 -6.27
N GLU A 149 48.92 39.90 -7.44
CA GLU A 149 47.57 40.45 -7.53
C GLU A 149 46.61 39.61 -6.67
N PRO A 150 45.63 40.24 -6.01
CA PRO A 150 44.72 39.52 -5.11
C PRO A 150 43.83 38.57 -5.93
N ALA A 151 44.22 37.30 -6.00
CA ALA A 151 43.38 36.24 -6.50
C ALA A 151 42.15 36.13 -5.59
N ILE A 152 40.96 36.33 -6.16
CA ILE A 152 39.70 36.20 -5.43
C ILE A 152 39.64 34.79 -4.85
N SER A 153 39.58 34.67 -3.52
CA SER A 153 39.57 33.37 -2.86
C SER A 153 38.23 32.67 -3.12
N ARG A 154 38.28 31.33 -3.26
CA ARG A 154 37.09 30.49 -3.30
C ARG A 154 36.14 30.76 -2.13
N SER A 155 36.70 31.01 -0.95
CA SER A 155 35.93 31.36 0.25
C SER A 155 35.17 32.68 0.07
N ASP A 156 35.79 33.67 -0.57
CA ASP A 156 35.17 34.99 -0.79
C ASP A 156 34.00 34.90 -1.77
N LEU A 157 34.13 34.08 -2.81
CA LEU A 157 33.03 33.82 -3.75
C LEU A 157 31.87 33.05 -3.11
N ILE A 158 32.14 32.09 -2.23
CA ILE A 158 31.10 31.37 -1.50
C ILE A 158 30.34 32.33 -0.60
N SER A 159 31.04 33.15 0.18
CA SER A 159 30.41 34.17 1.04
C SER A 159 29.59 35.18 0.23
N LYS A 160 30.09 35.60 -0.94
CA LYS A 160 29.39 36.52 -1.85
C LYS A 160 28.16 35.89 -2.51
N ALA A 161 28.22 34.61 -2.87
CA ALA A 161 27.07 33.89 -3.41
C ALA A 161 25.97 33.72 -2.35
N ILE A 162 26.34 33.40 -1.11
CA ILE A 162 25.39 33.29 0.03
C ILE A 162 24.74 34.64 0.33
N SER A 163 25.50 35.74 0.33
CA SER A 163 24.92 37.07 0.57
C SER A 163 23.93 37.47 -0.54
N PHE A 164 24.18 37.11 -1.80
CA PHE A 164 23.22 37.33 -2.88
C PHE A 164 21.98 36.42 -2.82
N VAL A 165 22.07 35.24 -2.20
CA VAL A 165 20.88 34.41 -1.93
C VAL A 165 19.99 35.04 -0.86
N GLN A 166 20.61 35.67 0.14
CA GLN A 166 19.93 36.32 1.26
C GLN A 166 19.37 37.71 0.91
N ALA A 167 19.79 38.31 -0.20
CA ALA A 167 19.24 39.58 -0.67
C ALA A 167 17.75 39.44 -1.06
N GLU A 168 16.92 40.35 -0.54
CA GLU A 168 15.46 40.33 -0.76
C GLU A 168 15.06 40.47 -2.24
N ASP A 169 15.92 41.10 -3.05
CA ASP A 169 15.70 41.35 -4.48
C ASP A 169 16.04 40.16 -5.40
N ALA A 170 16.52 39.04 -4.86
CA ALA A 170 16.86 37.87 -5.67
C ALA A 170 15.59 37.15 -6.15
N THR A 171 15.46 36.93 -7.46
CA THR A 171 14.40 36.07 -8.01
C THR A 171 14.63 34.61 -7.61
N ALA A 172 13.57 33.78 -7.60
CA ALA A 172 13.67 32.36 -7.23
C ALA A 172 14.71 31.61 -8.08
N ASP A 173 14.76 31.88 -9.39
CA ASP A 173 15.72 31.29 -10.31
C ASP A 173 17.15 31.73 -10.02
N ARG A 174 17.34 33.01 -9.65
CA ARG A 174 18.66 33.54 -9.27
C ARG A 174 19.17 32.89 -7.97
N ARG A 175 18.30 32.69 -6.98
CA ARG A 175 18.65 31.99 -5.73
C ARG A 175 19.08 30.55 -6.00
N GLN A 176 18.35 29.82 -6.84
CA GLN A 176 18.72 28.46 -7.22
C GLN A 176 20.06 28.40 -7.97
N GLY A 177 20.32 29.35 -8.88
CA GLY A 177 21.60 29.48 -9.56
C GLY A 177 22.76 29.71 -8.60
N LEU A 178 22.61 30.62 -7.64
CA LEU A 178 23.64 30.92 -6.65
C LEU A 178 23.90 29.75 -5.68
N LEU A 179 22.88 29.00 -5.28
CA LEU A 179 23.07 27.78 -4.48
C LEU A 179 23.84 26.69 -5.24
N ARG A 180 23.60 26.57 -6.56
CA ARG A 180 24.42 25.69 -7.41
C ARG A 180 25.86 26.18 -7.51
N ALA A 181 26.08 27.49 -7.61
CA ALA A 181 27.42 28.07 -7.61
C ALA A 181 28.18 27.74 -6.31
N VAL A 182 27.53 27.84 -5.16
CA VAL A 182 28.11 27.44 -3.86
C VAL A 182 28.49 25.97 -3.86
N SER A 183 27.58 25.09 -4.28
CA SER A 183 27.86 23.65 -4.35
C SER A 183 29.03 23.31 -5.29
N LEU A 184 29.13 24.00 -6.44
CA LEU A 184 30.25 23.83 -7.37
C LEU A 184 31.57 24.29 -6.74
N LEU A 185 31.58 25.45 -6.08
CA LEU A 185 32.78 25.95 -5.39
C LEU A 185 33.21 25.04 -4.24
N GLU A 186 32.26 24.50 -3.46
CA GLU A 186 32.52 23.52 -2.40
C GLU A 186 33.05 22.17 -2.93
N SER A 187 32.59 21.75 -4.11
CA SER A 187 33.09 20.55 -4.79
C SER A 187 34.49 20.71 -5.40
N GLY A 188 35.06 21.93 -5.35
CA GLY A 188 36.40 22.23 -5.86
C GLY A 188 36.46 22.65 -7.32
N ALA A 189 35.32 23.07 -7.92
CA ALA A 189 35.28 23.60 -9.28
C ALA A 189 36.17 24.85 -9.45
N ASP A 190 36.47 25.16 -10.72
CA ASP A 190 37.30 26.30 -11.09
C ASP A 190 36.63 27.62 -10.69
N VAL A 191 37.37 28.43 -9.94
CA VAL A 191 36.90 29.66 -9.28
C VAL A 191 36.53 30.71 -10.32
N ASP A 192 37.33 30.84 -11.38
CA ASP A 192 37.11 31.83 -12.43
C ASP A 192 35.91 31.47 -13.33
N ALA A 193 35.77 30.18 -13.66
CA ALA A 193 34.65 29.68 -14.44
C ALA A 193 33.30 29.89 -13.73
N VAL A 194 33.23 29.54 -12.44
CA VAL A 194 32.00 29.72 -11.65
C VAL A 194 31.71 31.21 -11.43
N ALA A 195 32.73 32.04 -11.20
CA ALA A 195 32.54 33.48 -11.03
C ALA A 195 31.96 34.15 -12.28
N ALA A 196 32.40 33.74 -13.48
CA ALA A 196 31.88 34.25 -14.74
C ALA A 196 30.45 33.75 -15.04
N GLN A 197 30.18 32.47 -14.77
CA GLN A 197 28.88 31.86 -15.09
C GLN A 197 27.73 32.43 -14.25
N TYR A 198 28.00 32.76 -12.98
CA TYR A 198 26.97 33.22 -12.03
C TYR A 198 27.09 34.71 -11.67
N ASN A 199 27.90 35.47 -12.41
CA ASN A 199 28.14 36.91 -12.21
C ASN A 199 28.52 37.24 -10.75
N LEU A 200 29.52 36.54 -10.22
CA LEU A 200 30.03 36.72 -8.86
C LEU A 200 31.25 37.66 -8.79
N LYS A 201 31.73 38.19 -9.93
CA LYS A 201 32.77 39.23 -9.98
C LYS A 201 32.15 40.60 -9.71
#